data_AF-A0A1F6KRY9-F1
#
_entry.id   AF-A0A1F6KRY9-F1
#
_cell.length_a   1.000
_cell.length_b   1.000
_cell.length_c   1.000
_cell.angle_alpha   90.00
_cell.angle_beta   90.00
_cell.angle_gamma   90.00
#
_symmetry.space_group_name_H-M   'P 1'
#
loop_
_entity.id
_entity.type
_entity.pdbx_description
1 polymer ?
#
loop_
_entity_poly.entity_id
_entity_poly.type
_entity_poly.pdbx_seq_one_letter_code
_entity_poly.pdbx_strand_id
1 'polypeptide(L)'
;MKIIFINVILNLFQDLNIKETRCRNKFGMTRGITSGFTLIELLVAIGIIGILASFLLANFVGVRQRARDGVRKSDLRQIQSALELYRSDKGGYPTSGSSSGNFPTVCGSQFDDGASTPAIYMKKIPCDPSGGTAIYTYIPSNPNSDNTLYASYSLVACLENKNDSQKDAVNVSPCDGTNNFSYTLTNP
;
A
#
# COMPACT_ATOMS: atom_id res chain seq x y z
N MET A 1 17.20 9.35 -10.02
CA MET A 1 17.84 8.02 -10.07
C MET A 1 19.24 8.00 -9.41
N LYS A 2 20.13 8.96 -9.70
CA LYS A 2 21.47 9.09 -9.05
C LYS A 2 21.45 9.20 -7.52
N ILE A 3 20.45 9.87 -6.94
CA ILE A 3 20.36 10.13 -5.48
C ILE A 3 19.98 8.88 -4.67
N ILE A 4 19.21 7.96 -5.28
CA ILE A 4 18.77 6.73 -4.60
C ILE A 4 19.94 5.73 -4.50
N PHE A 5 20.80 5.69 -5.53
CA PHE A 5 22.02 4.88 -5.54
C PHE A 5 23.02 5.33 -4.45
N ILE A 6 23.20 6.64 -4.29
CA ILE A 6 24.07 7.22 -3.25
C ILE A 6 23.51 6.93 -1.85
N ASN A 7 22.21 7.09 -1.62
CA ASN A 7 21.62 6.87 -0.29
C ASN A 7 21.56 5.40 0.13
N VAL A 8 21.39 4.46 -0.82
CA VAL A 8 21.39 3.03 -0.49
C VAL A 8 22.81 2.56 -0.15
N ILE A 9 23.82 3.00 -0.92
CA ILE A 9 25.23 2.69 -0.63
C ILE A 9 25.69 3.38 0.66
N LEU A 10 25.31 4.64 0.90
CA LEU A 10 25.63 5.36 2.14
C LEU A 10 24.98 4.71 3.37
N ASN A 11 23.72 4.29 3.31
CA ASN A 11 23.06 3.62 4.44
C ASN A 11 23.64 2.22 4.71
N LEU A 12 24.02 1.47 3.67
CA LEU A 12 24.73 0.20 3.84
C LEU A 12 26.14 0.37 4.44
N PHE A 13 26.77 1.55 4.27
CA PHE A 13 28.07 1.86 4.86
C PHE A 13 27.95 2.45 6.28
N GLN A 14 26.80 3.05 6.64
CA GLN A 14 26.55 3.60 7.97
C GLN A 14 26.24 2.54 9.04
N ASP A 15 25.68 1.39 8.66
CA ASP A 15 25.47 0.25 9.57
C ASP A 15 26.75 -0.57 9.83
N LEU A 16 27.84 -0.31 9.10
CA LEU A 16 29.18 -0.82 9.39
C LEU A 16 29.99 0.11 10.29
N ASN A 17 29.36 1.06 10.97
CA ASN A 17 30.02 1.82 12.03
C ASN A 17 30.18 0.89 13.26
N ILE A 18 31.25 0.09 13.23
CA ILE A 18 31.73 -0.75 14.33
C ILE A 18 31.70 0.12 15.58
N LYS A 19 30.74 -0.12 16.49
CA LYS A 19 30.84 0.42 17.85
C LYS A 19 32.16 -0.09 18.40
N GLU A 20 33.10 0.84 18.56
CA GLU A 20 34.37 0.70 19.28
C GLU A 20 34.10 0.05 20.64
N THR A 21 34.06 -1.27 20.63
CA THR A 21 33.92 -2.09 21.83
C THR A 21 35.34 -2.19 22.35
N ARG A 22 35.62 -1.36 23.35
CA ARG A 22 36.92 -1.22 23.99
C ARG A 22 37.35 -2.56 24.62
N CYS A 23 37.98 -3.43 23.83
CA CYS A 23 38.64 -4.63 24.36
C CYS A 23 39.87 -4.19 25.16
N ARG A 24 39.71 -4.14 26.49
CA ARG A 24 40.79 -3.90 27.44
C ARG A 24 41.63 -5.17 27.57
N ASN A 25 42.74 -5.23 26.84
CA ASN A 25 43.69 -6.33 26.91
C ASN A 25 44.40 -6.37 28.27
N LYS A 26 44.18 -7.46 29.02
CA LYS A 26 45.04 -7.86 30.13
C LYS A 26 45.43 -9.33 29.90
N PHE A 27 46.71 -9.53 29.59
CA PHE A 27 47.48 -10.77 29.75
C PHE A 27 47.12 -11.99 28.89
N GLY A 28 48.16 -12.63 28.34
CA GLY A 28 48.09 -14.00 27.79
C GLY A 28 48.61 -14.11 26.37
N MET A 29 49.90 -14.37 26.22
CA MET A 29 50.58 -14.59 24.95
C MET A 29 50.22 -15.98 24.39
N THR A 30 49.05 -16.12 23.77
CA THR A 30 48.80 -17.19 22.78
C THR A 30 48.93 -16.57 21.40
N ARG A 31 49.91 -17.03 20.61
CA ARG A 31 50.09 -16.64 19.20
C ARG A 31 48.85 -17.07 18.41
N GLY A 32 47.83 -16.22 18.39
CA GLY A 32 46.74 -16.30 17.44
C GLY A 32 47.33 -16.03 16.06
N ILE A 33 47.11 -16.95 15.12
CA ILE A 33 47.48 -16.79 13.72
C ILE A 33 46.77 -15.52 13.23
N THR A 34 47.52 -14.44 13.02
CA THR A 34 47.00 -13.24 12.37
C THR A 34 46.86 -13.56 10.88
N SER A 35 45.72 -14.10 10.49
CA SER A 35 45.33 -14.25 9.09
C SER A 35 44.99 -12.87 8.53
N GLY A 36 45.91 -12.29 7.75
CA GLY A 36 45.65 -11.09 6.97
C GLY A 36 44.83 -11.44 5.73
N PHE A 37 43.75 -10.69 5.48
CA PHE A 37 42.99 -10.79 4.23
C PHE A 37 43.88 -10.44 3.05
N THR A 38 43.80 -11.23 1.99
CA THR A 38 44.52 -10.94 0.75
C THR A 38 43.82 -9.80 0.00
N LEU A 39 44.58 -8.95 -0.70
CA LEU A 39 43.99 -7.89 -1.54
C LEU A 39 43.05 -8.46 -2.62
N ILE A 40 43.35 -9.68 -3.10
CA ILE A 40 42.53 -10.36 -4.09
C ILE A 40 41.21 -10.87 -3.51
N GLU A 41 41.17 -11.31 -2.24
CA GLU A 41 39.91 -11.65 -1.54
C GLU A 41 38.96 -10.46 -1.49
N LEU A 42 39.48 -9.29 -1.12
CA LEU A 42 38.67 -8.08 -1.05
C LEU A 42 38.18 -7.65 -2.44
N LEU A 43 39.04 -7.76 -3.45
CA LEU A 43 38.72 -7.40 -4.83
C LEU A 43 37.62 -8.29 -5.43
N VAL A 44 37.70 -9.61 -5.21
CA VAL A 44 36.67 -10.55 -5.66
C VAL A 44 35.36 -10.32 -4.90
N ALA A 45 35.41 -10.04 -3.60
CA ALA A 45 34.22 -9.81 -2.78
C ALA A 45 33.41 -8.58 -3.26
N ILE A 46 34.06 -7.43 -3.48
CA ILE A 46 33.37 -6.24 -4.00
C ILE A 46 32.86 -6.44 -5.43
N GLY A 47 33.55 -7.27 -6.23
CA GLY A 47 33.11 -7.66 -7.56
C GLY A 47 31.80 -8.45 -7.52
N ILE A 48 31.70 -9.45 -6.64
CA ILE A 48 30.48 -10.25 -6.47
C ILE A 48 29.33 -9.38 -5.92
N ILE A 49 29.60 -8.54 -4.92
CA ILE A 49 28.59 -7.63 -4.36
C ILE A 49 28.06 -6.67 -5.43
N GLY A 50 28.92 -6.14 -6.30
CA GLY A 50 28.52 -5.27 -7.41
C GLY A 50 27.59 -5.96 -8.42
N ILE A 51 27.89 -7.22 -8.77
CA ILE A 51 27.04 -8.01 -9.68
C ILE A 51 25.68 -8.27 -9.04
N LEU A 52 25.65 -8.76 -7.79
CA LEU A 52 24.40 -9.06 -7.08
C LEU A 52 23.53 -7.81 -6.86
N ALA A 53 24.14 -6.67 -6.49
CA ALA A 53 23.42 -5.42 -6.28
C ALA A 53 22.71 -4.91 -7.55
N SER A 54 23.30 -5.13 -8.73
CA SER A 54 22.73 -4.71 -10.01
C SER A 54 21.42 -5.43 -10.35
N PHE A 55 21.33 -6.74 -10.04
CA PHE A 55 20.14 -7.56 -10.28
C PHE A 55 18.94 -7.18 -9.40
N LEU A 56 19.19 -6.77 -8.16
CA LEU A 56 18.13 -6.45 -7.20
C LEU A 56 17.33 -5.20 -7.62
N LEU A 57 17.95 -4.24 -8.29
CA LEU A 57 17.32 -2.99 -8.67
C LEU A 57 16.28 -3.16 -9.80
N ALA A 58 16.51 -4.08 -10.73
CA ALA A 58 15.61 -4.32 -11.85
C ALA A 58 14.23 -4.84 -11.40
N ASN A 59 14.18 -5.59 -10.28
CA ASN A 59 12.94 -6.21 -9.79
C ASN A 59 12.13 -5.32 -8.83
N PHE A 60 12.71 -4.23 -8.33
CA PHE A 60 12.14 -3.48 -7.21
C PHE A 60 10.87 -2.66 -7.56
N VAL A 61 10.72 -2.26 -8.83
CA VAL A 61 9.55 -1.46 -9.27
C VAL A 61 8.26 -2.28 -9.18
N GLY A 62 8.25 -3.51 -9.69
CA GLY A 62 7.07 -4.37 -9.70
C GLY A 62 6.61 -4.80 -8.29
N VAL A 63 7.57 -4.97 -7.36
CA VAL A 63 7.25 -5.31 -5.96
C VAL A 63 6.49 -4.16 -5.27
N ARG A 64 6.90 -2.91 -5.50
CA ARG A 64 6.21 -1.74 -4.94
C ARG A 64 4.78 -1.60 -5.47
N GLN A 65 4.56 -1.86 -6.75
CA GLN A 65 3.23 -1.83 -7.36
C GLN A 65 2.31 -2.87 -6.72
N ARG A 66 2.77 -4.13 -6.62
CA ARG A 66 2.01 -5.22 -5.97
C ARG A 66 1.71 -4.93 -4.50
N ALA A 67 2.64 -4.32 -3.77
CA ALA A 67 2.42 -3.92 -2.39
C ALA A 67 1.30 -2.87 -2.28
N ARG A 68 1.30 -1.84 -3.15
CA ARG A 68 0.21 -0.85 -3.21
C ARG A 68 -1.13 -1.48 -3.60
N ASP A 69 -1.13 -2.37 -4.59
CA ASP A 69 -2.34 -3.09 -5.02
C ASP A 69 -2.91 -3.96 -3.88
N GLY A 70 -2.06 -4.57 -3.07
CA GLY A 70 -2.47 -5.28 -1.86
C GLY A 70 -3.16 -4.38 -0.84
N VAL A 71 -2.63 -3.17 -0.61
CA VAL A 71 -3.27 -2.16 0.25
C VAL A 71 -4.62 -1.75 -0.31
N ARG A 72 -4.73 -1.47 -1.62
CA ARG A 72 -5.99 -1.10 -2.27
C ARG A 72 -7.09 -2.14 -2.06
N LYS A 73 -6.76 -3.41 -2.26
CA LYS A 73 -7.69 -4.52 -2.05
C LYS A 73 -8.13 -4.63 -0.60
N SER A 74 -7.21 -4.46 0.35
CA SER A 74 -7.51 -4.47 1.78
C SER A 74 -8.42 -3.30 2.18
N ASP A 75 -8.14 -2.10 1.67
CA ASP A 75 -8.94 -0.89 1.94
C ASP A 75 -10.37 -1.06 1.43
N LEU A 76 -10.55 -1.60 0.22
CA LEU A 76 -11.88 -1.89 -0.31
C LEU A 76 -12.67 -2.87 0.57
N ARG A 77 -12.02 -3.89 1.15
CA ARG A 77 -12.66 -4.85 2.06
C ARG A 77 -13.06 -4.21 3.39
N GLN A 78 -12.24 -3.29 3.90
CA GLN A 78 -12.58 -2.50 5.08
C GLN A 78 -13.79 -1.60 4.81
N ILE A 79 -13.82 -0.93 3.65
CA ILE A 79 -14.95 -0.09 3.24
C ILE A 79 -16.22 -0.92 3.07
N GLN A 80 -16.15 -2.08 2.40
CA GLN A 80 -17.26 -3.02 2.29
C GLN A 80 -17.82 -3.39 3.67
N SER A 81 -16.95 -3.72 4.64
CA SER A 81 -17.41 -4.04 5.99
C SER A 81 -18.16 -2.89 6.65
N ALA A 82 -17.70 -1.64 6.50
CA ALA A 82 -18.38 -0.47 7.03
C ALA A 82 -19.72 -0.18 6.33
N LEU A 83 -19.81 -0.42 5.02
CA LEU A 83 -21.06 -0.30 4.26
C LEU A 83 -22.09 -1.34 4.71
N GLU A 84 -21.66 -2.57 5.02
CA GLU A 84 -22.56 -3.59 5.56
C GLU A 84 -23.07 -3.22 6.96
N LEU A 85 -22.22 -2.65 7.82
CA LEU A 85 -22.67 -2.12 9.12
C LEU A 85 -23.70 -1.01 8.93
N TYR A 86 -23.45 -0.05 8.03
CA TYR A 86 -24.41 1.01 7.72
C TYR A 86 -25.75 0.43 7.24
N ARG A 87 -25.71 -0.55 6.33
CA ARG A 87 -26.92 -1.21 5.83
C ARG A 87 -27.67 -1.96 6.93
N SER A 88 -26.97 -2.61 7.85
CA SER A 88 -27.59 -3.27 9.00
C SER A 88 -28.41 -2.29 9.84
N ASP A 89 -27.92 -1.06 10.02
CA ASP A 89 -28.56 -0.06 10.87
C ASP A 89 -29.62 0.78 10.13
N LYS A 90 -29.44 1.05 8.84
CA LYS A 90 -30.32 1.93 8.03
C LYS A 90 -31.20 1.23 7.02
N GLY A 91 -31.01 -0.08 6.83
CA GLY A 91 -31.79 -0.89 5.88
C GLY A 91 -31.38 -0.76 4.41
N GLY A 92 -30.37 0.04 4.09
CA GLY A 92 -29.85 0.23 2.74
C GLY A 92 -28.49 0.92 2.72
N TYR A 93 -27.85 0.98 1.57
CA TYR A 93 -26.57 1.68 1.40
C TYR A 93 -26.77 3.18 1.20
N PRO A 94 -25.83 4.02 1.67
CA PRO A 94 -25.95 5.47 1.56
C PRO A 94 -25.78 5.95 0.11
N THR A 95 -26.26 7.17 -0.17
CA THR A 95 -25.84 7.89 -1.39
C THR A 95 -24.38 8.34 -1.28
N SER A 96 -23.74 8.64 -2.40
CA SER A 96 -22.39 9.23 -2.40
C SER A 96 -22.47 10.75 -2.26
N GLY A 97 -21.59 11.36 -1.45
CA GLY A 97 -21.54 12.81 -1.33
C GLY A 97 -20.62 13.30 -0.21
N SER A 98 -20.53 14.63 -0.06
CA SER A 98 -19.69 15.27 0.96
C SER A 98 -20.46 15.62 2.24
N SER A 99 -21.78 15.45 2.26
CA SER A 99 -22.63 15.67 3.44
C SER A 99 -22.55 14.48 4.40
N SER A 100 -22.79 14.74 5.69
CA SER A 100 -22.93 13.69 6.70
C SER A 100 -24.07 12.72 6.36
N GLY A 101 -23.90 11.44 6.66
CA GLY A 101 -24.83 10.38 6.24
C GLY A 101 -24.62 9.85 4.82
N ASN A 102 -23.81 10.52 4.00
CA ASN A 102 -23.43 10.01 2.68
C ASN A 102 -22.10 9.25 2.75
N PHE A 103 -21.88 8.34 1.81
CA PHE A 103 -20.56 7.76 1.64
C PHE A 103 -19.58 8.85 1.18
N PRO A 104 -18.48 9.10 1.94
CA PRO A 104 -17.63 10.25 1.67
C PRO A 104 -16.93 10.19 0.32
N THR A 105 -16.96 11.31 -0.39
CA THR A 105 -16.23 11.53 -1.65
C THR A 105 -14.87 12.20 -1.45
N VAL A 106 -14.36 12.27 -0.21
CA VAL A 106 -12.99 12.71 0.10
C VAL A 106 -12.32 11.69 1.04
N CYS A 107 -11.13 11.20 0.70
CA CYS A 107 -10.39 10.29 1.57
C CYS A 107 -9.98 11.00 2.87
N GLY A 108 -9.81 10.25 3.94
CA GLY A 108 -9.54 10.83 5.26
C GLY A 108 -10.78 11.35 6.00
N SER A 109 -11.93 11.46 5.32
CA SER A 109 -13.20 11.81 5.95
C SER A 109 -13.73 10.66 6.81
N GLN A 110 -14.55 11.01 7.79
CA GLN A 110 -15.34 10.04 8.54
C GLN A 110 -16.56 9.61 7.73
N PHE A 111 -16.97 8.36 7.90
CA PHE A 111 -18.25 7.85 7.43
C PHE A 111 -19.18 7.58 8.64
N ASP A 112 -20.29 8.30 8.66
CA ASP A 112 -21.33 8.25 9.69
C ASP A 112 -22.73 8.25 9.07
N ASP A 113 -23.77 8.24 9.91
CA ASP A 113 -25.18 8.25 9.48
C ASP A 113 -25.83 9.64 9.38
N GLY A 114 -25.10 10.72 9.63
CA GLY A 114 -25.66 12.08 9.60
C GLY A 114 -26.76 12.36 10.63
N ALA A 115 -26.91 11.50 11.65
CA ALA A 115 -27.82 11.77 12.77
C ALA A 115 -27.24 12.84 13.72
N SER A 116 -28.10 13.45 14.55
CA SER A 116 -27.67 14.43 15.56
C SER A 116 -26.70 13.85 16.59
N THR A 117 -26.80 12.54 16.86
CA THR A 117 -25.84 11.74 17.60
C THR A 117 -25.31 10.64 16.66
N PRO A 118 -24.27 10.93 15.87
CA PRO A 118 -23.95 10.11 14.71
C PRO A 118 -23.33 8.77 15.12
N ALA A 119 -23.83 7.69 14.54
CA ALA A 119 -23.16 6.40 14.56
C ALA A 119 -22.00 6.43 13.56
N ILE A 120 -20.79 6.10 14.02
CA ILE A 120 -19.58 6.16 13.19
C ILE A 120 -19.27 4.75 12.69
N TYR A 121 -19.40 4.53 11.38
CA TYR A 121 -19.11 3.25 10.74
C TYR A 121 -17.65 3.13 10.32
N MET A 122 -17.01 4.26 10.00
CA MET A 122 -15.57 4.31 9.76
C MET A 122 -15.01 5.68 10.12
N LYS A 123 -14.03 5.73 11.03
CA LYS A 123 -13.41 7.00 11.48
C LYS A 123 -12.66 7.75 10.39
N LYS A 124 -12.05 7.01 9.46
CA LYS A 124 -11.23 7.56 8.38
C LYS A 124 -11.29 6.65 7.17
N ILE A 125 -11.85 7.13 6.07
CA ILE A 125 -11.78 6.44 4.78
C ILE A 125 -10.31 6.41 4.31
N PRO A 126 -9.75 5.24 3.97
CA PRO A 126 -8.39 5.14 3.45
C PRO A 126 -8.19 5.93 2.15
N CYS A 127 -6.99 6.48 1.96
CA CYS A 127 -6.59 7.15 0.72
C CYS A 127 -5.81 6.17 -0.15
N ASP A 128 -5.92 6.30 -1.48
CA ASP A 128 -5.11 5.48 -2.38
C ASP A 128 -3.60 5.70 -2.14
N PRO A 129 -2.79 4.63 -2.05
CA PRO A 129 -1.36 4.72 -1.70
C PRO A 129 -0.47 5.32 -2.80
N SER A 130 -1.00 5.67 -3.98
CA SER A 130 -0.25 6.33 -5.06
C SER A 130 -0.04 7.84 -4.85
N GLY A 131 -0.53 8.42 -3.76
CA GLY A 131 -0.21 9.80 -3.36
C GLY A 131 -1.14 10.87 -3.92
N GLY A 132 -2.37 10.52 -4.31
CA GLY A 132 -3.40 11.48 -4.72
C GLY A 132 -4.61 11.50 -3.78
N THR A 133 -5.48 12.51 -3.96
CA THR A 133 -6.82 12.61 -3.34
C THR A 133 -7.84 11.63 -3.97
N ALA A 134 -7.38 10.74 -4.86
CA ALA A 134 -8.23 9.78 -5.55
C ALA A 134 -8.77 8.76 -4.55
N ILE A 135 -10.08 8.58 -4.58
CA ILE A 135 -10.81 7.63 -3.74
C ILE A 135 -11.15 6.42 -4.57
N TYR A 136 -11.25 5.30 -3.88
CA TYR A 136 -11.98 4.14 -4.34
C TYR A 136 -13.37 4.54 -4.81
N THR A 137 -13.67 4.36 -6.09
CA THR A 137 -14.92 4.85 -6.66
C THR A 137 -16.07 4.02 -6.11
N TYR A 138 -16.99 4.68 -5.40
CA TYR A 138 -18.21 4.09 -4.87
C TYR A 138 -19.39 4.44 -5.77
N ILE A 139 -20.04 3.42 -6.33
CA ILE A 139 -21.15 3.56 -7.27
C ILE A 139 -22.36 2.84 -6.66
N PRO A 140 -23.24 3.57 -5.95
CA PRO A 140 -24.49 3.00 -5.46
C PRO A 140 -25.45 2.71 -6.62
N SER A 141 -26.29 1.69 -6.50
CA SER A 141 -27.21 1.23 -7.55
C SER A 141 -28.52 0.70 -6.97
N ASN A 142 -29.59 0.70 -7.77
CA ASN A 142 -30.95 0.31 -7.33
C ASN A 142 -31.47 1.20 -6.17
N PRO A 143 -31.73 2.50 -6.43
CA PRO A 143 -32.24 3.40 -5.41
C PRO A 143 -33.66 3.02 -4.96
N ASN A 144 -33.99 3.38 -3.72
CA ASN A 144 -35.38 3.46 -3.26
C ASN A 144 -36.15 4.59 -3.97
N SER A 145 -37.46 4.67 -3.75
CA SER A 145 -38.34 5.69 -4.35
C SER A 145 -37.86 7.12 -4.15
N ASP A 146 -37.16 7.37 -3.04
CA ASP A 146 -36.76 8.70 -2.59
C ASP A 146 -35.28 9.00 -2.92
N ASN A 147 -34.57 8.07 -3.57
CA ASN A 147 -33.15 8.15 -3.93
C ASN A 147 -32.21 8.49 -2.76
N THR A 148 -32.57 8.05 -1.55
CA THR A 148 -31.81 8.27 -0.31
C THR A 148 -31.02 7.05 0.11
N LEU A 149 -31.51 5.85 -0.23
CA LEU A 149 -30.89 4.57 0.09
C LEU A 149 -30.87 3.68 -1.15
N TYR A 150 -29.86 2.81 -1.22
CA TYR A 150 -29.60 1.94 -2.36
C TYR A 150 -29.56 0.47 -1.94
N ALA A 151 -30.06 -0.42 -2.78
CA ALA A 151 -30.07 -1.86 -2.51
C ALA A 151 -28.75 -2.55 -2.88
N SER A 152 -27.94 -1.95 -3.75
CA SER A 152 -26.67 -2.52 -4.23
C SER A 152 -25.61 -1.43 -4.38
N TYR A 153 -24.34 -1.84 -4.43
CA TYR A 153 -23.24 -0.93 -4.72
C TYR A 153 -22.08 -1.66 -5.42
N SER A 154 -21.23 -0.88 -6.09
CA SER A 154 -19.93 -1.32 -6.61
C SER A 154 -18.82 -0.40 -6.11
N LEU A 155 -17.77 -0.99 -5.55
CA LEU A 155 -16.53 -0.31 -5.18
C LEU A 155 -15.44 -0.65 -6.20
N VAL A 156 -14.78 0.36 -6.76
CA VAL A 156 -13.77 0.19 -7.80
C VAL A 156 -12.43 0.78 -7.34
N ALA A 157 -11.37 -0.01 -7.41
CA ALA A 157 -9.99 0.46 -7.27
C ALA A 157 -9.22 0.25 -8.58
N CYS A 158 -8.29 1.16 -8.87
CA CYS A 158 -7.38 1.02 -10.01
C CYS A 158 -6.07 0.36 -9.55
N LEU A 159 -5.85 -0.87 -10.01
CA LEU A 159 -4.62 -1.62 -9.82
C LEU A 159 -3.56 -1.20 -10.85
N GLU A 160 -2.30 -1.23 -10.43
CA GLU A 160 -1.15 -0.92 -11.28
C GLU A 160 -0.57 -2.18 -11.93
N ASN A 161 -0.72 -3.34 -11.30
CA ASN A 161 -0.19 -4.61 -11.81
C ASN A 161 -1.09 -5.23 -12.89
N LYS A 162 -0.62 -5.22 -14.15
CA LYS A 162 -1.28 -5.89 -15.28
C LYS A 162 -1.50 -7.40 -15.10
N ASN A 163 -0.58 -8.06 -14.39
CA ASN A 163 -0.60 -9.51 -14.22
C ASN A 163 -1.29 -9.92 -12.92
N ASP A 164 -2.11 -9.04 -12.34
CA ASP A 164 -2.92 -9.40 -11.18
C ASP A 164 -4.06 -10.34 -11.60
N SER A 165 -4.17 -11.49 -10.93
CA SER A 165 -5.18 -12.52 -11.25
C SER A 165 -6.59 -12.13 -10.84
N GLN A 166 -6.74 -11.12 -9.96
CA GLN A 166 -8.02 -10.69 -9.43
C GLN A 166 -8.57 -9.46 -10.14
N LYS A 167 -7.84 -8.89 -11.10
CA LYS A 167 -8.32 -7.74 -11.89
C LYS A 167 -9.56 -8.12 -12.70
N ASP A 168 -10.40 -7.13 -12.97
CA ASP A 168 -11.58 -7.32 -13.79
C ASP A 168 -11.17 -7.68 -15.23
N ALA A 169 -12.04 -8.45 -15.91
CA ALA A 169 -11.82 -8.82 -17.31
C ALA A 169 -11.92 -7.60 -18.24
N VAL A 170 -12.79 -6.65 -17.88
CA VAL A 170 -13.01 -5.38 -18.58
C VAL A 170 -12.80 -4.26 -17.58
N ASN A 171 -12.01 -3.25 -17.96
CA ASN A 171 -11.76 -2.11 -17.10
C ASN A 171 -13.03 -1.30 -16.88
N VAL A 172 -13.33 -1.00 -15.62
CA VAL A 172 -14.43 -0.14 -15.19
C VAL A 172 -13.88 1.28 -14.92
N SER A 173 -14.63 2.31 -15.32
CA SER A 173 -14.30 3.72 -15.02
C SER A 173 -14.15 3.93 -13.51
N PRO A 174 -13.16 4.70 -13.03
CA PRO A 174 -12.22 5.55 -13.79
C PRO A 174 -10.91 4.85 -14.23
N CYS A 175 -10.85 3.52 -14.18
CA CYS A 175 -9.64 2.76 -14.50
C CYS A 175 -9.53 2.40 -15.99
N ASP A 176 -10.20 3.14 -16.88
CA ASP A 176 -10.27 2.91 -18.33
C ASP A 176 -8.98 3.34 -19.08
N GLY A 177 -7.97 3.84 -18.38
CA GLY A 177 -6.66 4.17 -18.93
C GLY A 177 -5.80 2.97 -19.35
N THR A 178 -4.77 3.22 -20.16
CA THR A 178 -3.92 2.18 -20.78
C THR A 178 -2.98 1.43 -19.82
N ASN A 179 -2.77 1.95 -18.60
CA ASN A 179 -1.80 1.42 -17.63
C ASN A 179 -2.42 0.95 -16.30
N ASN A 180 -3.73 1.12 -16.14
CA ASN A 180 -4.43 0.77 -14.91
C ASN A 180 -5.47 -0.33 -15.21
N PHE A 181 -5.77 -1.13 -14.20
CA PHE A 181 -6.75 -2.22 -14.29
C PHE A 181 -7.77 -2.08 -13.17
N SER A 182 -9.05 -2.24 -13.45
CA SER A 182 -10.04 -2.16 -12.38
C SER A 182 -10.06 -3.43 -11.54
N TYR A 183 -10.36 -3.25 -10.25
CA TYR A 183 -10.76 -4.31 -9.35
C TYR A 183 -12.05 -3.88 -8.68
N THR A 184 -13.12 -4.62 -8.95
CA THR A 184 -14.46 -4.28 -8.48
C THR A 184 -14.91 -5.21 -7.35
N LEU A 185 -15.41 -4.63 -6.27
CA LEU A 185 -16.14 -5.34 -5.21
C LEU A 185 -17.58 -4.88 -5.19
N THR A 186 -18.51 -5.81 -5.34
CA THR A 186 -19.94 -5.56 -5.14
C THR A 186 -20.36 -5.98 -3.74
N ASN A 187 -21.55 -5.57 -3.33
CA ASN A 187 -22.19 -6.16 -2.15
C ASN A 187 -22.23 -7.70 -2.26
N PRO A 188 -22.12 -8.42 -1.13
CA PRO A 188 -22.28 -9.87 -1.07
C PRO A 188 -23.70 -10.31 -1.46
#